data_AF-A0A835RNP6-F1
#
_entry.id   AF-A0A835RNP6-F1
#
_cell.length_a   1.000
_cell.length_b   1.000
_cell.length_c   1.000
_cell.angle_alpha   90.00
_cell.angle_beta   90.00
_cell.angle_gamma   90.00
#
_symmetry.space_group_name_H-M   'P 1'
#
loop_
_entity.id
_entity.type
_entity.pdbx_description
1 polymer ?
#
loop_
_entity_poly.entity_id
_entity_poly.type
_entity_poly.pdbx_seq_one_letter_code
_entity_poly.pdbx_strand_id
1 'polypeptide(L)'
;MGVEVDKGKIYALSDVSKHNSREDCWLVINGKVYDVTRFMEDHPGGDEVLLAVTGKDASNDFEDVGHSSTAKAMMEEYYVGEIDASTIPAKVKYTPPKQPHYNQDKTTDFVIKILQFLVPLAILGLAVVAKKEDIVSRFMAGMDSDPENVINPKYLLNITLNFLIAGKDTTAGTLSWVIFLLCKTR
;
A
#
# COMPACT_ATOMS: atom_id res chain seq x y z
N MET A 1 11.17 -33.19 -3.63
CA MET A 1 10.64 -32.98 -4.98
C MET A 1 11.01 -31.58 -5.42
N GLY A 2 11.98 -31.43 -6.32
CA GLY A 2 12.25 -30.17 -7.01
C GLY A 2 11.40 -30.12 -8.27
N VAL A 3 10.71 -29.00 -8.51
CA VAL A 3 9.99 -28.76 -9.76
C VAL A 3 11.05 -28.57 -10.85
N GLU A 4 11.06 -29.42 -11.88
CA GLU A 4 11.87 -29.22 -13.07
C GLU A 4 11.37 -27.97 -13.81
N VAL A 5 12.12 -26.88 -13.73
CA VAL A 5 11.86 -25.67 -14.51
C VAL A 5 12.42 -25.91 -15.92
N ASP A 6 11.54 -26.15 -16.87
CA ASP A 6 11.86 -26.35 -18.29
C ASP A 6 12.38 -25.02 -18.89
N LYS A 7 13.70 -24.81 -18.82
CA LYS A 7 14.42 -23.59 -19.24
C LYS A 7 14.37 -23.30 -20.75
N GLY A 8 13.58 -24.04 -21.54
CA GLY A 8 13.55 -23.96 -23.00
C GLY A 8 12.21 -23.56 -23.61
N LYS A 9 11.20 -23.25 -22.80
CA LYS A 9 9.85 -23.00 -23.31
C LYS A 9 9.71 -21.58 -23.83
N ILE A 10 9.34 -21.48 -25.11
CA ILE A 10 9.05 -20.22 -25.80
C ILE A 10 7.53 -20.02 -25.84
N TYR A 11 7.06 -18.87 -25.37
CA TYR A 11 5.64 -18.52 -25.34
C TYR A 11 5.33 -17.43 -26.37
N ALA A 12 4.15 -17.50 -27.00
CA ALA A 12 3.61 -16.38 -27.75
C ALA A 12 2.96 -15.37 -26.80
N LEU A 13 2.93 -14.09 -27.17
CA LEU A 13 2.27 -13.06 -26.34
C LEU A 13 0.80 -13.39 -26.09
N SER A 14 0.11 -13.98 -27.07
CA SER A 14 -1.28 -14.42 -26.95
C SER A 14 -1.48 -15.49 -25.88
N ASP A 15 -0.46 -16.32 -25.62
CA ASP A 15 -0.53 -17.34 -24.57
C ASP A 15 -0.32 -16.71 -23.20
N VAL A 16 0.71 -15.88 -23.05
CA VAL A 16 0.96 -15.13 -21.79
C VAL A 16 -0.23 -14.22 -21.43
N SER A 17 -0.89 -13.63 -22.43
CA SER A 17 -2.05 -12.74 -22.23
C SER A 17 -3.28 -13.43 -21.63
N LYS A 18 -3.33 -14.77 -21.61
CA LYS A 18 -4.41 -15.53 -20.96
C LYS A 18 -4.29 -15.50 -19.43
N HIS A 19 -3.08 -15.25 -18.92
CA HIS A 19 -2.74 -15.23 -17.50
C HIS A 19 -2.79 -13.78 -16.98
N ASN A 20 -4.00 -13.27 -16.78
CA ASN A 20 -4.28 -11.86 -16.50
C ASN A 20 -5.14 -11.62 -15.24
N SER A 21 -5.15 -12.56 -14.30
CA SER A 21 -5.97 -12.51 -13.09
C SER A 21 -5.12 -12.62 -11.83
N ARG A 22 -5.68 -12.30 -10.65
CA ARG A 22 -4.92 -12.35 -9.38
C ARG A 22 -4.43 -13.76 -9.07
N GLU A 23 -5.24 -14.76 -9.41
CA GLU A 23 -4.95 -16.17 -9.16
C GLU A 23 -4.15 -16.84 -10.29
N ASP A 24 -3.87 -16.10 -11.37
CA ASP A 24 -3.11 -16.56 -12.54
C ASP A 24 -2.56 -15.34 -13.33
N CYS A 25 -1.37 -14.87 -12.96
CA CYS A 25 -0.80 -13.60 -13.41
C CYS A 25 0.61 -13.79 -13.98
N TRP A 26 0.76 -13.62 -15.29
CA TRP A 26 2.07 -13.70 -15.95
C TRP A 26 2.48 -12.37 -16.59
N LEU A 27 3.78 -12.07 -16.51
CA LEU A 27 4.36 -10.83 -17.01
C LEU A 27 5.49 -11.10 -17.99
N VAL A 28 5.60 -10.24 -19.00
CA VAL A 28 6.71 -10.23 -19.95
C VAL A 28 7.64 -9.07 -19.62
N ILE A 29 8.87 -9.36 -19.24
CA ILE A 29 9.88 -8.34 -18.90
C ILE A 29 11.22 -8.74 -19.54
N ASN A 30 11.81 -7.82 -20.30
CA ASN A 30 13.08 -7.97 -21.01
C ASN A 30 13.17 -9.25 -21.85
N GLY A 31 12.09 -9.61 -22.53
CA GLY A 31 12.00 -10.81 -23.36
C GLY A 31 11.74 -12.12 -22.60
N LYS A 32 11.66 -12.06 -21.26
CA LYS A 32 11.41 -13.21 -20.40
C LYS A 32 9.98 -13.21 -19.88
N VAL A 33 9.44 -14.38 -19.63
CA VAL A 33 8.11 -14.60 -19.06
C VAL A 33 8.24 -15.03 -17.61
N TYR A 34 7.46 -14.40 -16.74
CA TYR A 34 7.47 -14.62 -15.30
C TYR A 34 6.06 -14.93 -14.80
N ASP A 35 5.89 -16.01 -14.06
CA ASP A 35 4.66 -16.31 -13.31
C ASP A 35 4.76 -15.69 -11.92
N VAL A 36 4.09 -14.55 -11.74
CA VAL A 36 4.12 -13.77 -10.50
C VAL A 36 2.90 -14.04 -9.63
N THR A 37 2.09 -15.05 -9.94
CA THR A 37 0.86 -15.38 -9.21
C THR A 37 1.07 -15.49 -7.71
N ARG A 38 2.18 -16.10 -7.29
CA ARG A 38 2.50 -16.29 -5.85
C ARG A 38 3.07 -15.04 -5.18
N PHE A 39 3.47 -14.05 -5.98
CA PHE A 39 4.07 -12.81 -5.51
C PHE A 39 3.05 -11.65 -5.43
N MET A 40 1.83 -11.86 -5.89
CA MET A 40 0.80 -10.82 -5.98
C MET A 40 0.59 -10.07 -4.65
N GLU A 41 0.46 -10.81 -3.54
CA GLU A 41 0.24 -10.22 -2.20
C GLU A 41 1.52 -9.67 -1.56
N ASP A 42 2.69 -10.18 -1.96
CA ASP A 42 4.00 -9.81 -1.42
C ASP A 42 4.64 -8.63 -2.16
N HIS A 43 4.04 -8.19 -3.28
CA HIS A 43 4.56 -7.08 -4.07
C HIS A 43 4.42 -5.75 -3.31
N PRO A 44 5.51 -5.05 -2.97
CA PRO A 44 5.44 -3.80 -2.20
C PRO A 44 4.67 -2.67 -2.90
N GLY A 45 4.54 -2.73 -4.23
CA GLY A 45 3.75 -1.78 -5.02
C GLY A 45 2.26 -2.08 -5.08
N GLY A 46 1.82 -3.20 -4.50
CA GLY A 46 0.45 -3.73 -4.61
C GLY A 46 0.26 -4.62 -5.85
N ASP A 47 -0.78 -5.43 -5.85
CA ASP A 47 -1.15 -6.35 -6.93
C ASP A 47 -1.77 -5.63 -8.14
N GLU A 48 -2.51 -4.55 -7.91
CA GLU A 48 -3.18 -3.75 -8.96
C GLU A 48 -2.21 -3.29 -10.06
N VAL A 49 -0.98 -2.93 -9.69
CA VAL A 49 0.04 -2.47 -10.66
C VAL A 49 0.60 -3.62 -11.49
N LEU A 50 0.60 -4.86 -10.98
CA LEU A 50 1.00 -6.05 -11.73
C LEU A 50 -0.10 -6.41 -12.75
N LEU A 51 -1.37 -6.41 -12.31
CA LEU A 51 -2.51 -6.69 -13.19
C LEU A 51 -2.61 -5.70 -14.36
N ALA A 52 -2.35 -4.42 -14.10
CA ALA A 52 -2.39 -3.35 -15.10
C ALA A 52 -1.40 -3.53 -16.26
N VAL A 53 -0.36 -4.37 -16.09
CA VAL A 53 0.68 -4.60 -17.09
C VAL A 53 0.66 -6.01 -17.70
N THR A 54 -0.35 -6.82 -17.36
CA THR A 54 -0.58 -8.12 -18.01
C THR A 54 -0.93 -7.97 -19.49
N GLY A 55 -0.67 -9.02 -20.29
CA GLY A 55 -1.02 -9.06 -21.71
C GLY A 55 -0.23 -8.13 -22.63
N LYS A 56 0.81 -7.46 -22.12
CA LYS A 56 1.74 -6.64 -22.89
C LYS A 56 3.18 -6.89 -22.45
N ASP A 57 4.12 -6.34 -23.22
CA ASP A 57 5.51 -6.22 -22.80
C ASP A 57 5.64 -5.11 -21.74
N ALA A 58 5.85 -5.54 -20.49
CA ALA A 58 5.97 -4.69 -19.32
C ALA A 58 7.41 -4.22 -19.05
N SER A 59 8.36 -4.47 -19.96
CA SER A 59 9.77 -4.10 -19.78
C SER A 59 9.96 -2.62 -19.44
N ASN A 60 9.27 -1.74 -20.16
CA ASN A 60 9.35 -0.30 -19.92
C ASN A 60 8.74 0.06 -18.57
N ASP A 61 7.53 -0.45 -18.27
CA ASP A 61 6.86 -0.20 -16.99
C ASP A 61 7.75 -0.65 -15.80
N PHE A 62 8.46 -1.77 -15.94
CA PHE A 62 9.36 -2.30 -14.92
C PHE A 62 10.62 -1.44 -14.71
N GLU A 63 11.26 -0.99 -15.79
CA GLU A 63 12.47 -0.16 -15.74
C GLU A 63 12.17 1.28 -15.30
N ASP A 64 11.04 1.87 -15.71
CA ASP A 64 10.63 3.23 -15.35
C ASP A 64 10.41 3.39 -13.84
N VAL A 65 10.02 2.32 -13.15
CA VAL A 65 9.86 2.31 -11.68
C VAL A 65 11.21 2.29 -10.96
N GLY A 66 12.26 1.74 -11.57
CA GLY A 66 13.60 1.70 -10.99
C GLY A 66 13.79 0.67 -9.87
N HIS A 67 13.33 -0.57 -10.09
CA HIS A 67 13.52 -1.68 -9.14
C HIS A 67 14.98 -1.89 -8.75
N SER A 68 15.23 -2.20 -7.47
CA SER A 68 16.58 -2.45 -6.94
C SER A 68 17.22 -3.69 -7.57
N SER A 69 18.55 -3.79 -7.53
CA SER A 69 19.26 -4.98 -8.03
C SER A 69 18.84 -6.27 -7.34
N THR A 70 18.53 -6.21 -6.04
CA THR A 70 17.99 -7.35 -5.29
C THR A 70 16.61 -7.75 -5.80
N ALA A 71 15.72 -6.79 -6.06
CA ALA A 71 14.39 -7.08 -6.63
C ALA A 71 14.51 -7.72 -8.02
N LYS A 72 15.42 -7.22 -8.87
CA LYS A 72 15.71 -7.83 -10.18
C LYS A 72 16.23 -9.27 -10.05
N ALA A 73 17.05 -9.55 -9.04
CA ALA A 73 17.54 -10.91 -8.78
C ALA A 73 16.45 -11.86 -8.29
N MET A 74 15.47 -11.37 -7.51
CA MET A 74 14.33 -12.18 -7.07
C MET A 74 13.42 -12.63 -8.22
N MET A 75 13.42 -11.93 -9.35
CA MET A 75 12.62 -12.32 -10.52
C MET A 75 12.98 -13.70 -11.07
N GLU A 76 14.23 -14.14 -10.88
CA GLU A 76 14.70 -15.45 -11.33
C GLU A 76 13.86 -16.61 -10.74
N GLU A 77 13.31 -16.44 -9.53
CA GLU A 77 12.45 -17.44 -8.88
C GLU A 77 11.10 -17.63 -9.60
N TYR A 78 10.62 -16.60 -10.27
CA TYR A 78 9.33 -16.58 -10.97
C TYR A 78 9.46 -16.88 -12.46
N TYR A 79 10.67 -17.15 -12.95
CA TYR A 79 10.92 -17.36 -14.37
C TYR A 79 10.28 -18.66 -14.88
N VAL A 80 9.52 -18.55 -15.98
CA VAL A 80 8.85 -19.70 -16.62
C VAL A 80 9.31 -19.98 -18.04
N GLY A 81 9.92 -19.01 -18.74
CA GLY A 81 10.38 -19.19 -20.12
C GLY A 81 10.69 -17.88 -20.83
N GLU A 82 10.92 -17.98 -22.14
CA GLU A 82 11.20 -16.83 -23.00
C GLU A 82 9.97 -16.47 -23.85
N ILE A 83 9.86 -15.22 -24.27
CA ILE A 83 8.81 -14.78 -25.20
C ILE A 83 9.29 -14.86 -26.66
N ASP A 84 8.42 -15.28 -27.57
CA ASP A 84 8.64 -15.09 -29.00
C ASP A 84 8.46 -13.62 -29.35
N ALA A 85 9.58 -12.91 -29.52
CA ALA A 85 9.61 -11.49 -29.87
C ALA A 85 8.86 -11.16 -31.17
N SER A 86 8.66 -12.11 -32.08
CA SER A 86 7.89 -11.90 -33.31
C SER A 86 6.38 -11.77 -33.06
N THR A 87 5.91 -12.28 -31.91
CA THR A 87 4.49 -12.24 -31.50
C THR A 87 4.13 -10.99 -30.71
N ILE A 88 5.13 -10.22 -30.28
CA ILE A 88 4.91 -8.92 -29.64
C ILE A 88 4.58 -7.91 -30.75
N PRO A 89 3.45 -7.21 -30.69
CA PRO A 89 3.11 -6.18 -31.66
C PRO A 89 4.26 -5.17 -31.74
N ALA A 90 4.90 -5.06 -32.90
CA ALA A 90 5.97 -4.09 -33.11
C ALA A 90 5.45 -2.71 -32.72
N LYS A 91 6.13 -2.04 -31.77
CA LYS A 91 5.74 -0.70 -31.32
C LYS A 91 5.68 0.22 -32.53
N VAL A 92 4.46 0.52 -32.99
CA VAL A 92 4.22 1.65 -33.90
C VAL A 92 4.78 2.86 -33.18
N LYS A 93 5.68 3.62 -33.81
CA LYS A 93 6.22 4.86 -33.25
C LYS A 93 5.05 5.77 -32.90
N TYR A 94 4.69 5.77 -31.62
CA TYR A 94 3.59 6.56 -31.09
C TYR A 94 3.97 8.03 -31.23
N THR A 95 3.23 8.74 -32.07
CA THR A 95 3.15 10.20 -31.99
C THR A 95 2.11 10.48 -30.91
N PRO A 96 2.44 11.14 -29.80
CA PRO A 96 1.47 11.38 -28.74
C PRO A 96 0.27 12.17 -29.30
N PRO A 97 -0.97 11.64 -29.22
CA PRO A 97 -2.14 12.47 -29.30
C PRO A 97 -2.04 13.52 -28.20
N LYS A 98 -2.37 14.77 -28.51
CA LYS A 98 -2.65 15.77 -27.47
C LYS A 98 -3.66 15.15 -26.52
N GLN A 99 -3.22 14.79 -25.32
CA GLN A 99 -4.08 14.18 -24.33
C GLN A 99 -5.22 15.17 -24.04
N PRO A 100 -6.50 14.76 -24.09
CA PRO A 100 -7.51 15.51 -23.36
C PRO A 100 -7.05 15.54 -21.90
N HIS A 101 -7.08 16.71 -21.26
CA HIS A 101 -6.72 16.89 -19.87
C HIS A 101 -7.40 15.81 -19.00
N TYR A 102 -6.66 14.76 -18.65
CA TYR A 102 -7.01 13.83 -17.61
C TYR A 102 -6.88 14.62 -16.32
N ASN A 103 -7.98 14.80 -15.57
CA ASN A 103 -7.91 15.40 -14.25
C ASN A 103 -7.04 14.51 -13.39
N GLN A 104 -5.77 14.91 -13.23
CA GLN A 104 -4.86 14.36 -12.24
C GLN A 104 -5.30 14.85 -10.86
N ASP A 105 -6.40 14.29 -10.36
CA ASP A 105 -6.50 14.07 -8.92
C ASP A 105 -5.56 12.90 -8.57
N LYS A 106 -4.26 13.19 -8.58
CA LYS A 106 -3.23 12.51 -7.80
C LYS A 106 -2.47 13.53 -6.94
N THR A 107 -2.61 14.81 -7.30
CA THR A 107 -2.26 15.94 -6.45
C THR A 107 -3.11 15.91 -5.19
N THR A 108 -4.42 15.61 -5.24
CA THR A 108 -5.23 15.53 -4.03
C THR A 108 -4.79 14.37 -3.15
N ASP A 109 -4.51 13.17 -3.66
CA ASP A 109 -4.02 12.07 -2.80
C ASP A 109 -2.64 12.31 -2.17
N PHE A 110 -1.68 12.88 -2.90
CA PHE A 110 -0.36 13.22 -2.34
C PHE A 110 -0.43 14.43 -1.41
N VAL A 111 -1.21 15.46 -1.75
CA VAL A 111 -1.45 16.63 -0.90
C VAL A 111 -2.26 16.24 0.32
N ILE A 112 -3.26 15.36 0.22
CA ILE A 112 -4.02 14.81 1.37
C ILE A 112 -3.07 14.05 2.29
N LYS A 113 -2.18 13.21 1.75
CA LYS A 113 -1.17 12.51 2.57
C LYS A 113 -0.21 13.49 3.26
N ILE A 114 0.30 14.50 2.55
CA ILE A 114 1.16 15.53 3.17
C ILE A 114 0.39 16.34 4.22
N LEU A 115 -0.86 16.73 3.93
CA LEU A 115 -1.71 17.50 4.83
C LEU A 115 -2.05 16.69 6.09
N GLN A 116 -2.26 15.37 5.97
CA GLN A 116 -2.47 14.45 7.09
C GLN A 116 -1.26 14.35 8.03
N PHE A 117 -0.03 14.57 7.54
CA PHE A 117 1.17 14.67 8.39
C PHE A 117 1.38 16.08 8.95
N LEU A 118 1.05 17.12 8.17
CA LEU A 118 1.25 18.51 8.59
C LEU A 118 0.18 19.00 9.57
N VAL A 119 -1.06 18.53 9.50
CA VAL A 119 -2.14 18.94 10.42
C VAL A 119 -1.85 18.53 11.87
N PRO A 120 -1.43 17.29 12.18
CA PRO A 120 -0.99 16.93 13.53
C PRO A 120 0.22 17.73 14.01
N LEU A 121 1.19 18.00 13.13
CA LEU A 121 2.38 18.81 13.47
C LEU A 121 2.04 20.29 13.69
N ALA A 122 1.08 20.84 12.94
CA ALA A 122 0.58 22.19 13.10
C ALA A 122 -0.30 22.32 14.34
N ILE A 123 -1.15 21.33 14.64
CA ILE A 123 -1.92 21.26 15.90
C ILE A 123 -0.97 21.11 17.09
N LEU A 124 0.08 20.31 16.97
CA LEU A 124 1.10 20.16 18.01
C LEU A 124 1.89 21.47 18.20
N GLY A 125 2.29 22.13 17.11
CA GLY A 125 2.95 23.44 17.14
C GLY A 125 2.04 24.53 17.73
N LEU A 126 0.76 24.56 17.35
CA LEU A 126 -0.24 25.45 17.93
C LEU A 126 -0.53 25.10 19.39
N ALA A 127 -0.52 23.84 19.80
CA ALA A 127 -0.69 23.42 21.20
C ALA A 127 0.52 23.79 22.06
N VAL A 128 1.73 23.81 21.47
CA VAL A 128 2.96 24.28 22.13
C VAL A 128 2.95 25.82 22.26
N VAL A 129 2.47 26.54 21.25
CA VAL A 129 2.34 28.01 21.26
C VAL A 129 1.16 28.48 22.12
N ALA A 130 0.06 27.73 22.13
CA ALA A 130 -1.14 28.00 22.92
C ALA A 130 -1.08 27.39 24.32
N LYS A 131 0.09 26.93 24.77
CA LYS A 131 0.31 26.53 26.17
C LYS A 131 0.44 27.75 27.07
N LYS A 132 -0.67 28.47 27.18
CA LYS A 132 -1.18 29.11 28.38
C LYS A 132 -2.70 29.21 28.18
N GLU A 133 -3.61 28.48 28.82
CA GLU A 133 -3.62 27.55 29.95
C GLU A 133 -4.89 26.67 29.79
N ASP A 134 -5.07 25.66 30.65
CA ASP A 134 -6.34 25.00 31.02
C ASP A 134 -6.53 23.50 30.69
N ILE A 135 -6.52 23.03 29.44
CA ILE A 135 -6.91 21.60 29.18
C ILE A 135 -5.80 20.60 29.53
N VAL A 136 -4.56 20.89 29.14
CA VAL A 136 -3.42 20.00 29.37
C VAL A 136 -3.04 19.93 30.85
N SER A 137 -3.16 21.04 31.58
CA SER A 137 -2.91 21.07 33.02
C SER A 137 -3.95 20.26 33.80
N ARG A 138 -5.22 20.28 33.37
CA ARG A 138 -6.28 19.46 33.99
C ARG A 138 -6.11 17.98 33.71
N PHE A 139 -5.61 17.63 32.51
CA PHE A 139 -5.25 16.26 32.18
C PHE A 139 -4.03 15.78 33.00
N MET A 140 -3.00 16.62 33.15
CA MET A 140 -1.83 16.28 33.98
C MET A 140 -2.15 16.20 35.47
N ALA A 141 -3.03 17.07 35.99
CA ALA A 141 -3.48 17.01 37.40
C ALA A 141 -4.35 15.76 37.68
N GLY A 142 -5.13 15.30 36.70
CA GLY A 142 -5.84 14.02 36.78
C GLY A 142 -4.93 12.79 36.71
N MET A 143 -3.75 12.94 36.09
CA MET A 143 -2.73 11.88 35.98
C MET A 143 -1.90 11.72 37.25
N ASP A 144 -1.77 12.80 38.03
CA ASP A 144 -1.00 12.85 39.28
C ASP A 144 -1.79 12.38 40.51
N SER A 145 -3.12 12.27 40.43
CA SER A 145 -3.97 12.11 41.62
C SER A 145 -4.34 10.67 42.00
N ASP A 146 -4.23 9.68 41.12
CA ASP A 146 -4.26 8.26 41.54
C ASP A 146 -3.88 7.30 40.40
N PRO A 147 -2.61 6.86 40.29
CA PRO A 147 -2.15 6.00 39.19
C PRO A 147 -2.78 4.60 39.17
N GLU A 148 -3.45 4.16 40.25
CA GLU A 148 -4.11 2.85 40.29
C GLU A 148 -5.51 2.82 39.65
N ASN A 149 -6.19 3.97 39.50
CA ASN A 149 -7.57 3.99 38.99
C ASN A 149 -7.66 4.14 37.46
N VAL A 150 -6.54 4.47 36.80
CA VAL A 150 -6.44 4.57 35.33
C VAL A 150 -6.55 3.18 34.66
N ILE A 151 -6.31 2.11 35.41
CA ILE A 151 -6.43 0.71 34.96
C ILE A 151 -7.80 0.11 35.36
N ASN A 152 -8.70 0.90 35.96
CA ASN A 152 -10.01 0.39 36.35
C ASN A 152 -10.94 0.31 35.12
N PRO A 153 -11.35 -0.90 34.69
CA PRO A 153 -12.15 -1.08 33.48
C PRO A 153 -13.51 -0.39 33.56
N LYS A 154 -14.02 -0.08 34.77
CA LYS A 154 -15.26 0.68 34.95
C LYS A 154 -15.14 2.14 34.52
N TYR A 155 -13.95 2.75 34.64
CA TYR A 155 -13.69 4.13 34.23
C TYR A 155 -13.48 4.25 32.72
N LEU A 156 -12.75 3.30 32.13
CA LEU A 156 -12.58 3.20 30.68
C LEU A 156 -13.91 2.93 29.98
N LEU A 157 -14.76 2.07 30.54
CA LEU A 157 -16.08 1.77 30.00
C LEU A 157 -17.01 3.00 30.01
N ASN A 158 -16.98 3.82 31.07
CA ASN A 158 -17.79 5.06 31.13
C ASN A 158 -17.34 6.12 30.11
N ILE A 159 -16.04 6.21 29.85
CA ILE A 159 -15.50 7.12 28.82
C ILE A 159 -15.96 6.66 27.44
N THR A 160 -15.75 5.38 27.10
CA THR A 160 -16.18 4.82 25.81
C THR A 160 -17.69 4.89 25.62
N LEU A 161 -18.48 4.66 26.67
CA LEU A 161 -19.95 4.71 26.60
C LEU A 161 -20.47 6.14 26.39
N ASN A 162 -19.83 7.16 26.98
CA ASN A 162 -20.13 8.56 26.71
C ASN A 162 -19.84 8.95 25.25
N PHE A 163 -18.73 8.46 24.67
CA PHE A 163 -18.41 8.68 23.25
C PHE A 163 -19.33 7.90 22.30
N LEU A 164 -19.82 6.72 22.69
CA LEU A 164 -20.73 5.90 21.89
C LEU A 164 -22.17 6.48 21.88
N ILE A 165 -22.65 6.99 23.03
CA ILE A 165 -23.96 7.65 23.14
C ILE A 165 -23.96 9.02 22.45
N ALA A 166 -22.82 9.72 22.42
CA ALA A 166 -22.64 10.96 21.65
C ALA A 166 -22.68 10.75 20.13
N GLY A 167 -22.67 9.49 19.66
CA GLY A 167 -23.14 9.07 18.36
C GLY A 167 -22.54 9.84 17.18
N LYS A 168 -21.28 9.50 16.84
CA LYS A 168 -20.60 9.64 15.51
C LYS A 168 -19.22 10.27 15.66
N ASP A 169 -18.20 9.48 16.04
CA ASP A 169 -16.81 9.88 15.83
C ASP A 169 -15.89 8.66 15.66
N THR A 170 -15.09 8.68 14.58
CA THR A 170 -14.01 7.72 14.29
C THR A 170 -12.98 7.62 15.42
N THR A 171 -12.90 8.66 16.25
CA THR A 171 -12.08 8.76 17.47
C THR A 171 -12.36 7.63 18.45
N ALA A 172 -13.62 7.19 18.60
CA ALA A 172 -13.96 6.08 19.49
C ALA A 172 -13.42 4.74 18.95
N GLY A 173 -13.40 4.57 17.62
CA GLY A 173 -12.79 3.41 16.96
C GLY A 173 -11.27 3.39 17.15
N THR A 174 -10.62 4.55 16.99
CA THR A 174 -9.18 4.68 17.22
C THR A 174 -8.81 4.45 18.69
N LEU A 175 -9.56 5.00 19.64
CA LEU A 175 -9.32 4.77 21.07
C LEU A 175 -9.52 3.29 21.45
N SER A 176 -10.55 2.64 20.92
CA SER A 176 -10.82 1.22 21.16
C SER A 176 -9.68 0.33 20.62
N TRP A 177 -9.15 0.64 19.44
CA TRP A 177 -8.00 -0.06 18.87
C TRP A 177 -6.70 0.17 19.66
N VAL A 178 -6.46 1.39 20.13
CA VAL A 178 -5.31 1.71 21.00
C VAL A 178 -5.42 0.98 22.34
N ILE A 179 -6.59 0.94 22.97
CA ILE A 179 -6.81 0.19 24.21
C ILE A 179 -6.60 -1.32 23.98
N PHE A 180 -7.11 -1.87 22.87
CA PHE A 180 -6.87 -3.26 22.49
C PHE A 180 -5.37 -3.57 22.31
N LEU A 181 -4.61 -2.68 21.67
CA LEU A 181 -3.15 -2.80 21.53
C LEU A 181 -2.44 -2.78 22.89
N LEU A 182 -2.86 -1.91 23.80
CA LEU A 182 -2.29 -1.83 25.14
C LEU A 182 -2.58 -3.08 25.99
N CYS A 183 -3.75 -3.69 25.83
CA CYS A 183 -4.11 -4.95 26.50
C CYS A 183 -3.46 -6.18 25.87
N LYS A 184 -3.19 -6.18 24.55
CA LYS A 184 -2.57 -7.31 23.84
C LYS A 184 -1.06 -7.43 24.07
N THR A 185 -0.41 -6.37 24.57
CA THR A 185 1.04 -6.33 24.82
C THR A 185 1.40 -6.75 26.25
N ARG A 186 0.56 -7.56 26.89
CA ARG A 186 0.88 -8.25 28.16
C ARG A 186 0.63 -9.74 28.04
#